data_AF-A0A7L9C8Y6-F1
#
_entry.id   AF-A0A7L9C8Y6-F1
#
_cell.length_a   1.000
_cell.length_b   1.000
_cell.length_c   1.000
_cell.angle_alpha   90.00
_cell.angle_beta   90.00
_cell.angle_gamma   90.00
#
_symmetry.space_group_name_H-M   'P 1'
#
loop_
_entity.id
_entity.type
_entity.pdbx_description
1 polymer ?
#
loop_
_entity_poly.entity_id
_entity_poly.type
_entity_poly.pdbx_seq_one_letter_code
_entity_poly.pdbx_strand_id
1 'polypeptide(L)'
;MLPSDFRLSDNIETSHVCEGGNLDCGSGLLLLIRKAIHQVPDGQILEIRSTEVSVKEDLPAWCRMTKNPYLGCQPGTEHYKYFIRKGDNDKKAEEDYEKARNYRWQTRIHWNGGMQVKVFCRNHSWAVGQPASFDVKDEAPSAVEYILSALGACLVMGFQIRASRQNIRVDELEISLSGQIDNIFVFLGIEQNGHSGLKEITGTIYVKSDADEEVLSQILQETIAASPVTSTLIRQVGVHVDLRVV
;
A
#
# COMPACT_ATOMS: atom_id res chain seq x y z
N MET A 1 13.02 -15.75 26.61
CA MET A 1 12.25 -15.13 27.71
C MET A 1 12.41 -13.63 27.59
N LEU A 2 11.35 -12.92 27.19
CA LEU A 2 11.32 -11.46 27.25
C LEU A 2 11.19 -11.04 28.73
N PRO A 3 11.90 -10.00 29.20
CA PRO A 3 11.77 -9.56 30.58
C PRO A 3 10.35 -9.03 30.83
N SER A 4 9.68 -9.63 31.79
CA SER A 4 8.55 -9.06 32.51
C SER A 4 9.02 -7.81 33.24
N ASP A 5 8.41 -6.66 32.94
CA ASP A 5 8.31 -5.43 33.75
C ASP A 5 8.67 -4.16 32.99
N PHE A 6 7.76 -3.74 32.11
CA PHE A 6 7.50 -2.33 31.86
C PHE A 6 6.00 -2.11 32.00
N ARG A 7 5.54 -1.86 33.23
CA ARG A 7 4.21 -1.30 33.48
C ARG A 7 4.28 0.20 33.21
N LEU A 8 3.65 0.65 32.12
CA LEU A 8 3.36 2.07 31.92
C LEU A 8 2.55 2.56 33.13
N SER A 9 2.91 3.72 33.69
CA SER A 9 2.08 4.39 34.69
C SER A 9 0.71 4.70 34.10
N ASP A 10 -0.38 4.44 34.83
CA ASP A 10 -1.76 4.48 34.33
C ASP A 10 -2.23 5.86 33.77
N ASN A 11 -1.42 6.92 33.91
CA ASN A 11 -1.74 8.29 33.48
C ASN A 11 -0.68 8.90 32.55
N ILE A 12 -0.42 8.29 31.39
CA ILE A 12 0.35 8.97 30.33
C ILE A 12 -0.63 9.78 29.48
N GLU A 13 -0.70 11.08 29.73
CA GLU A 13 -1.36 12.02 28.81
C GLU A 13 -0.42 12.30 27.64
N THR A 14 -0.84 11.95 26.42
CA THR A 14 -0.10 12.27 25.19
C THR A 14 -0.82 13.35 24.41
N SER A 15 -0.14 14.46 24.15
CA SER A 15 -0.67 15.55 23.31
C SER A 15 -0.54 15.28 21.81
N HIS A 16 0.13 14.19 21.43
CA HIS A 16 0.41 13.83 20.04
C HIS A 16 -0.03 12.40 19.75
N VAL A 17 -0.84 12.26 18.69
CA VAL A 17 -1.40 10.97 18.27
C VAL A 17 -1.07 10.71 16.81
N CYS A 18 -0.65 9.50 16.50
CA CYS A 18 -0.49 8.96 15.15
C CYS A 18 -1.55 7.88 14.92
N GLU A 19 -2.53 8.18 14.07
CA GLU A 19 -3.55 7.21 13.64
C GLU A 19 -2.97 6.29 12.58
N GLY A 20 -2.57 5.09 13.01
CA GLY A 20 -1.97 4.05 12.17
C GLY A 20 -2.99 3.14 11.49
N GLY A 21 -4.17 2.98 12.09
CA GLY A 21 -5.20 2.05 11.59
C GLY A 21 -4.67 0.63 11.47
N ASN A 22 -4.97 -0.03 10.35
CA ASN A 22 -4.55 -1.40 10.03
C ASN A 22 -3.27 -1.50 9.19
N LEU A 23 -2.48 -0.42 9.08
CA LEU A 23 -1.22 -0.45 8.34
C LEU A 23 -0.16 -1.23 9.12
N ASP A 24 0.51 -2.16 8.45
CA ASP A 24 1.72 -2.79 8.99
C ASP A 24 2.95 -1.85 8.87
N CYS A 25 4.01 -2.20 9.61
CA CYS A 25 5.23 -1.42 9.64
C CYS A 25 5.94 -1.30 8.27
N GLY A 26 5.84 -2.32 7.41
CA GLY A 26 6.44 -2.37 6.07
C GLY A 26 5.61 -1.68 4.97
N SER A 27 4.29 -1.57 5.15
CA SER A 27 3.34 -1.03 4.17
C SER A 27 3.06 0.47 4.35
N GLY A 28 3.66 1.11 5.35
CA GLY A 28 3.69 2.57 5.46
C GLY A 28 3.45 3.14 6.86
N LEU A 29 3.10 2.31 7.85
CA LEU A 29 2.90 2.80 9.22
C LEU A 29 4.15 3.52 9.76
N LEU A 30 5.34 2.98 9.51
CA LEU A 30 6.59 3.60 9.96
C LEU A 30 6.83 4.99 9.33
N LEU A 31 6.33 5.25 8.12
CA LEU A 31 6.40 6.58 7.50
C LEU A 31 5.46 7.57 8.20
N LEU A 32 4.27 7.12 8.60
CA LEU A 32 3.33 7.94 9.37
C LEU A 32 3.87 8.26 10.77
N ILE A 33 4.37 7.25 11.48
CA ILE A 33 4.99 7.41 12.80
C ILE A 33 6.16 8.38 12.72
N ARG A 34 7.00 8.25 11.69
CA ARG A 34 8.15 9.14 11.47
C ARG A 34 7.71 10.58 11.21
N LYS A 35 6.72 10.80 10.34
CA LYS A 35 6.16 12.14 10.10
C LYS A 35 5.60 12.75 11.38
N ALA A 36 4.90 11.95 12.18
CA ALA A 36 4.31 12.40 13.44
C ALA A 36 5.37 12.71 14.50
N ILE A 37 6.35 11.83 14.73
CA ILE A 37 7.39 12.02 15.77
C ILE A 37 8.29 13.23 15.51
N HIS A 38 8.49 13.62 14.25
CA HIS A 38 9.21 14.87 13.93
C HIS A 38 8.48 16.13 14.38
N GLN A 39 7.15 16.08 14.48
CA GLN A 39 6.32 17.19 14.97
C GLN A 39 6.22 17.22 16.50
N VAL A 40 6.72 16.18 17.17
CA VAL A 40 6.73 16.08 18.64
C VAL A 40 7.95 16.85 19.18
N PRO A 41 7.81 17.65 20.25
CA PRO A 41 8.95 18.26 20.93
C PRO A 41 9.90 17.21 21.55
N ASP A 42 11.18 17.55 21.69
CA ASP A 42 12.18 16.62 22.22
C ASP A 42 11.81 16.15 23.64
N GLY A 43 11.95 14.85 23.88
CA GLY A 43 11.58 14.22 25.14
C GLY A 43 10.08 13.97 25.36
N GLN A 44 9.19 14.50 24.50
CA GLN A 44 7.76 14.20 24.58
C GLN A 44 7.39 12.85 23.95
N ILE A 45 6.15 12.41 24.20
CA ILE A 45 5.64 11.07 23.87
C ILE A 45 4.63 11.18 22.72
N LEU A 46 4.78 10.29 21.74
CA LEU A 46 3.79 10.04 20.70
C LEU A 46 3.00 8.77 21.05
N GLU A 47 1.67 8.88 21.06
CA GLU A 47 0.75 7.74 21.06
C GLU A 47 0.51 7.30 19.63
N ILE A 48 0.64 5.99 19.38
CA ILE A 48 0.37 5.37 18.08
C ILE A 48 -0.81 4.43 18.29
N ARG A 49 -1.87 4.61 17.51
CA ARG A 49 -3.07 3.78 17.55
C ARG A 49 -3.10 2.87 16.35
N SER A 50 -3.14 1.56 16.59
CA SER A 50 -3.18 0.59 15.51
C SER A 50 -3.97 -0.66 15.89
N THR A 51 -4.72 -1.16 14.91
CA THR A 51 -5.41 -2.46 14.97
C THR A 51 -4.55 -3.58 14.41
N GLU A 52 -3.42 -3.26 13.78
CA GLU A 52 -2.53 -4.22 13.13
C GLU A 52 -1.66 -4.96 14.16
N VAL A 53 -1.68 -6.29 14.08
CA VAL A 53 -1.09 -7.18 15.09
C VAL A 53 0.42 -7.21 15.02
N SER A 54 1.00 -7.10 13.81
CA SER A 54 2.45 -7.12 13.58
C SER A 54 3.19 -5.95 14.24
N VAL A 55 2.50 -4.83 14.48
CA VAL A 55 3.07 -3.61 15.09
C VAL A 55 3.71 -3.90 16.45
N LYS A 56 3.13 -4.82 17.24
CA LYS A 56 3.66 -5.20 18.55
C LYS A 56 5.06 -5.80 18.48
N GLU A 57 5.37 -6.51 17.40
CA GLU A 57 6.67 -7.17 17.21
C GLU A 57 7.68 -6.24 16.51
N ASP A 58 7.21 -5.49 15.50
CA ASP A 58 8.07 -4.69 14.63
C ASP A 58 8.42 -3.31 15.21
N LEU A 59 7.47 -2.64 15.87
CA LEU A 59 7.66 -1.29 16.38
C LEU A 59 8.81 -1.18 17.40
N PRO A 60 8.97 -2.11 18.37
CA PRO A 60 10.11 -2.06 19.29
C PRO A 60 11.46 -2.22 18.59
N ALA A 61 11.54 -2.99 17.51
CA ALA A 61 12.76 -3.11 16.71
C ALA A 61 13.09 -1.79 16.01
N TRP A 62 12.10 -1.17 15.38
CA TRP A 62 12.27 0.14 14.76
C TRP A 62 12.68 1.23 15.77
N CYS A 63 12.06 1.26 16.95
CA CYS A 63 12.39 2.19 18.04
C CYS A 63 13.86 2.09 18.45
N ARG A 64 14.39 0.87 18.64
CA ARG A 64 15.82 0.64 18.91
C ARG A 64 16.71 1.14 17.79
N MET A 65 16.33 0.89 16.53
CA MET A 65 17.10 1.31 15.37
C MET A 65 17.12 2.83 15.17
N THR A 66 16.03 3.51 15.51
CA THR A 66 15.88 4.96 15.34
C THR A 66 16.26 5.76 16.58
N LYS A 67 16.53 5.09 17.71
CA LYS A 67 16.82 5.71 19.02
C LYS A 67 15.64 6.50 19.59
N ASN A 68 14.41 6.12 19.25
CA ASN A 68 13.21 6.60 19.92
C ASN A 68 12.83 5.59 21.00
N PRO A 69 12.94 5.89 22.31
CA PRO A 69 12.64 4.91 23.35
C PRO A 69 11.18 4.41 23.28
N TYR A 70 11.01 3.09 23.14
CA TYR A 70 9.71 2.45 23.25
C TYR A 70 9.31 2.33 24.72
N LEU A 71 8.15 2.87 25.09
CA LEU A 71 7.69 2.93 26.48
C LEU A 71 6.73 1.78 26.83
N GLY A 72 6.13 1.14 25.82
CA GLY A 72 5.24 -0.01 25.99
C GLY A 72 3.97 0.09 25.14
N CYS A 73 3.03 -0.82 25.39
CA CYS A 73 1.70 -0.81 24.79
C CYS A 73 0.61 -1.01 25.84
N GLN A 74 -0.57 -0.48 25.56
CA GLN A 74 -1.81 -0.74 26.29
C GLN A 74 -2.89 -1.24 25.33
N PRO A 75 -3.67 -2.28 25.71
CA PRO A 75 -4.87 -2.63 24.96
C PRO A 75 -5.91 -1.50 25.12
N GLY A 76 -6.46 -1.03 24.01
CA GLY A 76 -7.66 -0.19 24.01
C GLY A 76 -8.91 -1.01 23.67
N THR A 77 -10.07 -0.37 23.73
CA THR A 77 -11.36 -1.00 23.37
C THR A 77 -11.44 -1.33 21.89
N GLU A 78 -10.87 -0.49 21.02
CA GLU A 78 -10.95 -0.63 19.55
C GLU A 78 -9.59 -0.90 18.89
N HIS A 79 -8.50 -0.40 19.48
CA HIS A 79 -7.15 -0.48 18.93
C HIS A 79 -6.12 -0.62 20.05
N TYR A 80 -4.94 -1.14 19.74
CA TYR A 80 -3.80 -1.06 20.65
C TYR A 80 -3.20 0.33 20.61
N LYS A 81 -2.77 0.80 21.79
CA LYS A 81 -2.03 2.04 21.96
C LYS A 81 -0.57 1.71 22.22
N TYR A 82 0.33 2.28 21.44
CA TYR A 82 1.77 2.14 21.59
C TYR A 82 2.38 3.49 21.90
N PHE A 83 3.34 3.53 22.82
CA PHE A 83 3.93 4.79 23.29
C PHE A 83 5.42 4.83 22.96
N ILE A 84 5.83 5.87 22.25
CA ILE A 84 7.25 6.13 21.94
C ILE A 84 7.64 7.51 22.43
N ARG A 85 8.82 7.64 23.03
CA ARG A 85 9.43 8.94 23.36
C ARG A 85 10.29 9.40 22.19
N LYS A 86 10.21 10.68 21.82
CA LYS A 86 11.12 11.25 20.84
C LYS A 86 12.55 11.23 21.38
N GLY A 87 13.47 10.66 20.59
CA GLY A 87 14.90 10.69 20.87
C GLY A 87 15.70 11.54 19.87
N ASP A 88 17.00 11.67 20.12
CA ASP A 88 17.85 12.71 19.50
C ASP A 88 18.40 12.36 18.11
N ASN A 89 17.60 11.76 17.21
CA ASN A 89 18.14 11.16 15.97
C ASN A 89 17.47 11.63 14.67
N ASP A 90 17.35 12.94 14.51
CA ASP A 90 16.77 13.56 13.30
C ASP A 90 17.52 13.22 12.00
N LYS A 91 18.85 12.98 12.04
CA LYS A 91 19.64 12.71 10.81
C LYS A 91 19.31 11.37 10.15
N LYS A 92 19.27 10.28 10.92
CA LYS A 92 18.85 8.97 10.39
C LYS A 92 17.37 9.01 9.97
N ALA A 93 16.60 9.84 10.66
CA ALA A 93 15.21 10.14 10.36
C ALA A 93 15.01 11.01 9.08
N GLU A 94 16.04 11.66 8.55
CA GLU A 94 15.99 12.24 7.21
C GLU A 94 16.37 11.19 6.13
N GLU A 95 17.43 10.42 6.37
CA GLU A 95 17.98 9.47 5.40
C GLU A 95 16.99 8.39 4.93
N ASP A 96 16.28 7.71 5.84
CA ASP A 96 15.29 6.72 5.39
C ASP A 96 14.04 7.33 4.76
N TYR A 97 13.73 8.61 5.02
CA TYR A 97 12.65 9.32 4.34
C TYR A 97 13.04 9.55 2.89
N GLU A 98 14.28 10.00 2.65
CA GLU A 98 14.85 10.11 1.32
C GLU A 98 14.99 8.75 0.62
N LYS A 99 15.31 7.66 1.34
CA LYS A 99 15.25 6.30 0.76
C LYS A 99 13.83 5.91 0.34
N ALA A 100 12.83 6.20 1.16
CA ALA A 100 11.43 5.90 0.83
C ALA A 100 10.95 6.73 -0.36
N ARG A 101 11.33 8.02 -0.41
CA ARG A 101 11.03 8.94 -1.51
C ARG A 101 11.60 8.47 -2.85
N ASN A 102 12.78 7.86 -2.81
CA ASN A 102 13.49 7.36 -3.98
C ASN A 102 13.39 5.84 -4.14
N TYR A 103 12.45 5.19 -3.44
CA TYR A 103 12.31 3.74 -3.48
C TYR A 103 11.93 3.28 -4.89
N ARG A 104 12.58 2.21 -5.37
CA ARG A 104 12.31 1.62 -6.69
C ARG A 104 11.77 0.22 -6.53
N TRP A 105 10.54 0.02 -7.00
CA TRP A 105 9.98 -1.31 -7.17
C TRP A 105 10.62 -1.98 -8.39
N GLN A 106 10.92 -3.27 -8.26
CA GLN A 106 11.62 -4.04 -9.29
C GLN A 106 10.97 -5.42 -9.41
N THR A 107 10.79 -5.86 -10.65
CA THR A 107 10.38 -7.21 -11.00
C THR A 107 11.33 -7.76 -12.06
N ARG A 108 11.46 -9.08 -12.12
CA ARG A 108 12.17 -9.77 -13.20
C ARG A 108 11.19 -10.70 -13.89
N ILE A 109 11.16 -10.65 -15.22
CA ILE A 109 10.30 -11.48 -16.04
C ILE A 109 11.21 -12.40 -16.84
N HIS A 110 10.91 -13.70 -16.82
CA HIS A 110 11.62 -14.71 -17.59
C HIS A 110 10.64 -15.43 -18.50
N TRP A 111 10.98 -15.47 -19.79
CA TRP A 111 10.32 -16.27 -20.80
C TRP A 111 11.21 -17.44 -21.18
N ASN A 112 10.63 -18.65 -21.23
CA ASN A 112 11.32 -19.88 -21.61
C ASN A 112 10.55 -20.71 -22.65
N GLY A 113 9.63 -20.08 -23.39
CA GLY A 113 8.80 -20.70 -24.42
C GLY A 113 7.29 -20.52 -24.17
N GLY A 114 6.48 -20.72 -25.21
CA GLY A 114 5.02 -20.60 -25.15
C GLY A 114 4.51 -19.15 -25.02
N MET A 115 3.21 -19.02 -24.74
CA MET A 115 2.47 -17.75 -24.64
C MET A 115 2.31 -17.26 -23.20
N GLN A 116 3.30 -17.53 -22.35
CA GLN A 116 3.32 -17.08 -20.96
C GLN A 116 4.73 -16.80 -20.46
N VAL A 117 4.83 -16.06 -19.37
CA VAL A 117 6.07 -15.72 -18.70
C VAL A 117 5.97 -15.98 -17.20
N LYS A 118 7.12 -16.24 -16.56
CA LYS A 118 7.21 -16.28 -15.11
C LYS A 118 7.76 -14.97 -14.57
N VAL A 119 7.00 -14.33 -13.69
CA VAL A 119 7.39 -13.10 -13.00
C VAL A 119 7.98 -13.46 -11.64
N PHE A 120 9.04 -12.75 -11.26
CA PHE A 120 9.69 -12.81 -9.96
C PHE A 120 9.70 -11.43 -9.32
N CYS A 121 9.22 -11.33 -8.10
CA CYS A 121 9.19 -10.09 -7.32
C CYS A 121 9.45 -10.43 -5.85
N ARG A 122 10.55 -9.93 -5.28
CA ARG A 122 10.99 -10.29 -3.91
C ARG A 122 11.02 -11.82 -3.74
N ASN A 123 10.29 -12.35 -2.77
CA ASN A 123 10.12 -13.78 -2.47
C ASN A 123 8.89 -14.41 -3.15
N HIS A 124 8.27 -13.74 -4.12
CA HIS A 124 7.08 -14.20 -4.84
C HIS A 124 7.38 -14.51 -6.31
N SER A 125 6.62 -15.44 -6.87
CA SER A 125 6.58 -15.67 -8.31
C SER A 125 5.20 -16.12 -8.78
N TRP A 126 4.80 -15.69 -9.97
CA TRP A 126 3.53 -16.07 -10.60
C TRP A 126 3.67 -16.12 -12.12
N ALA A 127 2.68 -16.69 -12.79
CA ALA A 127 2.59 -16.73 -14.24
C ALA A 127 1.75 -15.55 -14.77
N VAL A 128 2.18 -14.99 -15.89
CA VAL A 128 1.41 -14.01 -16.68
C VAL A 128 1.31 -14.55 -18.10
N GLY A 129 0.11 -14.61 -18.63
CA GLY A 129 -0.17 -15.07 -19.98
C GLY A 129 0.18 -14.04 -21.04
N GLN A 130 -0.45 -14.18 -22.20
CA GLN A 130 -0.32 -13.27 -23.33
C GLN A 130 -0.74 -11.83 -22.98
N PRO A 131 -0.27 -10.81 -23.73
CA PRO A 131 -0.55 -9.41 -23.41
C PRO A 131 -2.05 -9.09 -23.34
N ALA A 132 -2.82 -9.58 -24.30
CA ALA A 132 -4.27 -9.59 -24.31
C ALA A 132 -4.74 -10.98 -24.75
N SER A 133 -5.71 -11.54 -24.04
CA SER A 133 -6.35 -12.80 -24.41
C SER A 133 -7.84 -12.58 -24.64
N PHE A 134 -8.41 -13.36 -25.56
CA PHE A 134 -9.84 -13.39 -25.85
C PHE A 134 -10.47 -14.74 -25.54
N ASP A 135 -9.65 -15.69 -25.06
CA ASP A 135 -10.10 -17.02 -24.71
C ASP A 135 -10.76 -17.01 -23.34
N VAL A 136 -11.83 -17.80 -23.20
CA VAL A 136 -12.53 -17.95 -21.92
C VAL A 136 -11.68 -18.75 -20.91
N LYS A 137 -10.65 -19.46 -21.40
CA LYS A 137 -9.83 -20.35 -20.59
C LYS A 137 -8.36 -20.26 -20.97
N ASP A 138 -7.63 -19.42 -20.26
CA ASP A 138 -6.16 -19.37 -20.28
C ASP A 138 -5.55 -20.10 -19.08
N GLU A 139 -4.29 -20.53 -19.22
CA GLU A 139 -3.49 -21.09 -18.12
C GLU A 139 -3.09 -20.04 -17.08
N ALA A 140 -2.96 -18.78 -17.50
CA ALA A 140 -2.60 -17.65 -16.65
C ALA A 140 -3.30 -16.37 -17.14
N PRO A 141 -3.67 -15.44 -16.24
CA PRO A 141 -4.27 -14.17 -16.63
C PRO A 141 -3.36 -13.37 -17.56
N SER A 142 -3.97 -12.65 -18.49
CA SER A 142 -3.28 -11.77 -19.43
C SER A 142 -2.63 -10.56 -18.73
N ALA A 143 -1.67 -9.93 -19.42
CA ALA A 143 -0.99 -8.77 -18.85
C ALA A 143 -1.96 -7.59 -18.57
N VAL A 144 -2.97 -7.39 -19.43
CA VAL A 144 -4.01 -6.37 -19.22
C VAL A 144 -4.86 -6.66 -17.99
N GLU A 145 -5.24 -7.92 -17.75
CA GLU A 145 -5.98 -8.29 -16.54
C GLU A 145 -5.16 -8.07 -15.26
N TYR A 146 -3.83 -8.26 -15.31
CA TYR A 146 -2.95 -7.90 -14.20
C TYR A 146 -2.91 -6.40 -13.93
N ILE A 147 -3.06 -5.53 -14.95
CA ILE A 147 -3.20 -4.08 -14.76
C ILE A 147 -4.49 -3.76 -14.02
N LEU A 148 -5.62 -4.34 -14.44
CA LEU A 148 -6.91 -4.17 -13.77
C LEU A 148 -6.85 -4.70 -12.33
N SER A 149 -6.24 -5.86 -12.13
CA SER A 149 -6.06 -6.47 -10.81
C SER A 149 -5.21 -5.59 -9.89
N ALA A 150 -4.11 -5.02 -10.41
CA ALA A 150 -3.27 -4.09 -9.65
C ALA A 150 -4.02 -2.81 -9.26
N LEU A 151 -4.84 -2.26 -10.16
CA LEU A 151 -5.70 -1.12 -9.86
C LEU A 151 -6.73 -1.46 -8.78
N GLY A 152 -7.46 -2.57 -8.96
CA GLY A 152 -8.47 -3.02 -8.02
C GLY A 152 -7.90 -3.26 -6.62
N ALA A 153 -6.78 -3.98 -6.52
CA ALA A 153 -6.09 -4.21 -5.26
C ALA A 153 -5.64 -2.89 -4.60
N CYS A 154 -5.12 -1.94 -5.39
CA CYS A 154 -4.69 -0.64 -4.88
C CYS A 154 -5.88 0.18 -4.34
N LEU A 155 -7.04 0.14 -5.00
CA LEU A 155 -8.24 0.84 -4.57
C LEU A 155 -8.87 0.19 -3.34
N VAL A 156 -9.04 -1.13 -3.31
CA VAL A 156 -9.61 -1.86 -2.16
C VAL A 156 -8.75 -1.66 -0.91
N MET A 157 -7.43 -1.86 -1.01
CA MET A 157 -6.54 -1.67 0.13
C MET A 157 -6.46 -0.21 0.55
N GLY A 158 -6.40 0.72 -0.42
CA GLY A 158 -6.40 2.16 -0.13
C GLY A 158 -7.66 2.63 0.61
N PHE A 159 -8.82 2.11 0.20
CA PHE A 159 -10.11 2.35 0.85
C PHE A 159 -10.08 1.84 2.28
N GLN A 160 -9.68 0.59 2.48
CA GLN A 160 -9.60 -0.03 3.81
C GLN A 160 -8.68 0.75 4.76
N ILE A 161 -7.51 1.17 4.29
CA ILE A 161 -6.55 1.97 5.07
C ILE A 161 -7.18 3.29 5.52
N ARG A 162 -7.96 3.93 4.64
CA ARG A 162 -8.63 5.21 4.97
C ARG A 162 -9.78 5.03 5.94
N ALA A 163 -10.65 4.06 5.69
CA ALA A 163 -11.73 3.70 6.60
C ALA A 163 -11.19 3.42 8.01
N SER A 164 -10.15 2.59 8.11
CA SER A 164 -9.53 2.25 9.40
C SER A 164 -8.96 3.47 10.13
N ARG A 165 -8.36 4.42 9.40
CA ARG A 165 -7.84 5.67 10.00
C ARG A 165 -8.93 6.62 10.50
N GLN A 166 -10.16 6.44 10.05
CA GLN A 166 -11.34 7.16 10.52
C GLN A 166 -12.13 6.34 11.56
N ASN A 167 -11.57 5.22 12.05
CA ASN A 167 -12.23 4.26 12.94
C ASN A 167 -13.54 3.69 12.38
N ILE A 168 -13.65 3.60 11.05
CA ILE A 168 -14.80 2.99 10.36
C ILE A 168 -14.52 1.50 10.19
N ARG A 169 -15.47 0.68 10.59
CA ARG A 169 -15.39 -0.77 10.47
C ARG A 169 -15.97 -1.20 9.14
N VAL A 170 -15.11 -1.83 8.33
CA VAL A 170 -15.50 -2.49 7.08
C VAL A 170 -15.57 -3.99 7.33
N ASP A 171 -16.76 -4.56 7.16
CA ASP A 171 -16.98 -6.00 7.30
C ASP A 171 -16.69 -6.74 5.98
N GLU A 172 -16.97 -6.11 4.84
CA GLU A 172 -16.78 -6.69 3.50
C GLU A 172 -16.48 -5.60 2.48
N LEU A 173 -15.57 -5.89 1.54
CA LEU A 173 -15.13 -4.95 0.51
C LEU A 173 -14.75 -5.71 -0.76
N GLU A 174 -15.39 -5.36 -1.87
CA GLU A 174 -15.15 -5.95 -3.19
C GLU A 174 -15.10 -4.85 -4.24
N ILE A 175 -14.31 -5.03 -5.30
CA ILE A 175 -14.35 -4.18 -6.49
C ILE A 175 -14.45 -5.04 -7.75
N SER A 176 -15.37 -4.67 -8.63
CA SER A 176 -15.48 -5.21 -9.99
C SER A 176 -15.00 -4.15 -10.97
N LEU A 177 -14.09 -4.53 -11.87
CA LEU A 177 -13.49 -3.64 -12.87
C LEU A 177 -13.63 -4.24 -14.28
N SER A 178 -13.89 -3.38 -15.26
CA SER A 178 -13.86 -3.69 -16.68
C SER A 178 -12.95 -2.70 -17.41
N GLY A 179 -12.08 -3.20 -18.28
CA GLY A 179 -11.16 -2.37 -19.08
C GLY A 179 -11.37 -2.59 -20.57
N GLN A 180 -11.44 -1.49 -21.33
CA GLN A 180 -11.53 -1.53 -22.79
C GLN A 180 -10.23 -1.01 -23.42
N ILE A 181 -9.59 -1.80 -24.27
CA ILE A 181 -8.49 -1.34 -25.13
C ILE A 181 -9.06 -0.51 -26.28
N ASP A 182 -8.40 0.61 -26.62
CA ASP A 182 -8.84 1.50 -27.69
C ASP A 182 -8.82 0.79 -29.05
N ASN A 183 -7.67 0.24 -29.45
CA ASN A 183 -7.54 -0.57 -30.66
C ASN A 183 -6.49 -1.69 -30.51
N ILE A 184 -6.95 -2.93 -30.30
CA ILE A 184 -6.05 -4.09 -30.18
C ILE A 184 -5.36 -4.45 -31.50
N PHE A 185 -5.95 -4.11 -32.65
CA PHE A 185 -5.39 -4.47 -33.96
C PHE A 185 -4.06 -3.77 -34.24
N VAL A 186 -3.79 -2.64 -33.57
CA VAL A 186 -2.47 -1.98 -33.58
C VAL A 186 -1.41 -2.85 -32.92
N PHE A 187 -1.72 -3.48 -31.78
CA PHE A 187 -0.80 -4.42 -31.12
C PHE A 187 -0.57 -5.68 -31.98
N LEU A 188 -1.61 -6.14 -32.69
CA LEU A 188 -1.53 -7.29 -33.59
C LEU A 188 -0.86 -6.95 -34.94
N GLY A 189 -0.53 -5.68 -35.21
CA GLY A 189 0.10 -5.24 -36.45
C GLY A 189 -0.82 -5.25 -37.68
N ILE A 190 -2.13 -5.40 -37.49
CA ILE A 190 -3.13 -5.40 -38.56
C ILE A 190 -3.43 -3.96 -38.99
N GLU A 191 -3.46 -3.03 -38.04
CA GLU A 191 -3.68 -1.61 -38.28
C GLU A 191 -2.46 -0.77 -37.88
N GLN A 192 -2.20 0.32 -38.62
CA GLN A 192 -1.02 1.18 -38.42
C GLN A 192 -1.32 2.44 -37.60
N ASN A 193 -2.61 2.77 -37.38
CA ASN A 193 -3.06 3.98 -36.71
C ASN A 193 -3.88 3.64 -35.46
N GLY A 194 -3.82 4.50 -34.43
CA GLY A 194 -4.55 4.33 -33.17
C GLY A 194 -3.64 3.94 -32.01
N HIS A 195 -4.24 3.58 -30.87
CA HIS A 195 -3.52 3.23 -29.65
C HIS A 195 -3.90 1.84 -29.15
N SER A 196 -2.93 1.02 -28.76
CA SER A 196 -3.16 -0.29 -28.16
C SER A 196 -3.25 -0.24 -26.62
N GLY A 197 -3.44 0.95 -26.05
CA GLY A 197 -3.62 1.16 -24.61
C GLY A 197 -5.08 1.04 -24.19
N LEU A 198 -5.31 0.99 -22.87
CA LEU A 198 -6.65 1.10 -22.31
C LEU A 198 -7.24 2.48 -22.62
N LYS A 199 -8.43 2.50 -23.21
CA LYS A 199 -9.26 3.68 -23.46
C LYS A 199 -10.01 4.11 -22.21
N GLU A 200 -10.59 3.13 -21.53
CA GLU A 200 -11.45 3.34 -20.36
C GLU A 200 -11.35 2.15 -19.41
N ILE A 201 -11.42 2.45 -18.11
CA ILE A 201 -11.66 1.46 -17.07
C ILE A 201 -12.89 1.93 -16.30
N THR A 202 -13.89 1.08 -16.19
CA THR A 202 -15.09 1.31 -15.38
C THR A 202 -15.16 0.29 -14.27
N GLY A 203 -15.85 0.63 -13.19
CA GLY A 203 -15.96 -0.29 -12.07
C GLY A 203 -16.96 0.11 -11.00
N THR A 204 -17.22 -0.82 -10.11
CA THR A 204 -18.11 -0.65 -8.97
C THR A 204 -17.46 -1.26 -7.73
N ILE A 205 -17.41 -0.49 -6.65
CA ILE A 205 -16.98 -0.97 -5.34
C ILE A 205 -18.22 -1.31 -4.51
N TYR A 206 -18.21 -2.47 -3.88
CA TYR A 206 -19.25 -2.95 -2.97
C TYR A 206 -18.66 -2.97 -1.57
N VAL A 207 -19.32 -2.32 -0.62
CA VAL A 207 -18.83 -2.18 0.75
C VAL A 207 -19.95 -2.45 1.75
N LYS A 208 -19.63 -3.24 2.77
CA LYS A 208 -20.45 -3.42 3.96
C LYS A 208 -19.69 -2.84 5.15
N SER A 209 -20.27 -1.84 5.80
CA SER A 209 -19.62 -1.07 6.87
C SER A 209 -20.65 -0.52 7.86
N ASP A 210 -20.17 -0.02 9.00
CA ASP A 210 -20.95 0.70 10.01
C ASP A 210 -21.12 2.22 9.74
N ALA A 211 -20.49 2.75 8.68
CA ALA A 211 -20.62 4.13 8.23
C ALA A 211 -21.67 4.33 7.12
N ASP A 212 -22.20 5.56 7.04
CA ASP A 212 -23.18 6.00 6.04
C ASP A 212 -22.57 6.14 4.63
N GLU A 213 -23.43 6.07 3.60
CA GLU A 213 -23.04 6.10 2.18
C GLU A 213 -22.25 7.36 1.79
N GLU A 214 -22.59 8.53 2.37
CA GLU A 214 -21.88 9.79 2.10
C GLU A 214 -20.41 9.71 2.54
N VAL A 215 -20.16 9.14 3.72
CA VAL A 215 -18.81 8.96 4.27
C VAL A 215 -18.02 7.97 3.42
N LEU A 216 -18.65 6.86 3.03
CA LEU A 216 -18.03 5.84 2.18
C LEU A 216 -17.69 6.38 0.78
N SER A 217 -18.58 7.21 0.22
CA SER A 217 -18.35 7.89 -1.07
C SER A 217 -17.17 8.85 -0.99
N GLN A 218 -17.05 9.60 0.11
CA GLN A 218 -15.91 10.48 0.35
C GLN A 218 -14.60 9.69 0.46
N ILE A 219 -14.60 8.58 1.20
CA ILE A 219 -13.42 7.70 1.30
C ILE A 219 -13.02 7.17 -0.07
N LEU A 220 -13.97 6.74 -0.90
CA LEU A 220 -13.68 6.27 -2.25
C LEU A 220 -13.04 7.36 -3.11
N GLN A 221 -13.57 8.58 -3.11
CA GLN A 221 -13.01 9.71 -3.86
C GLN A 221 -11.57 10.01 -3.42
N GLU A 222 -11.32 10.07 -2.12
CA GLU A 222 -9.98 10.28 -1.56
C GLU A 222 -9.02 9.12 -1.84
N THR A 223 -9.55 7.91 -1.97
CA THR A 223 -8.79 6.71 -2.34
C THR A 223 -8.36 6.79 -3.80
N ILE A 224 -9.28 7.07 -4.71
CA ILE A 224 -9.02 7.22 -6.14
C ILE A 224 -7.98 8.32 -6.38
N ALA A 225 -8.14 9.47 -5.72
CA ALA A 225 -7.25 10.62 -5.88
C ALA A 225 -5.81 10.35 -5.40
N ALA A 226 -5.63 9.52 -4.38
CA ALA A 226 -4.32 9.26 -3.79
C ALA A 226 -3.68 7.94 -4.26
N SER A 227 -4.44 7.08 -4.93
CA SER A 227 -3.99 5.76 -5.38
C SER A 227 -2.79 5.88 -6.33
N PRO A 228 -1.62 5.27 -6.00
CA PRO A 228 -0.46 5.31 -6.88
C PRO A 228 -0.71 4.62 -8.23
N VAL A 229 -1.54 3.57 -8.26
CA VAL A 229 -1.87 2.86 -9.51
C VAL A 229 -2.83 3.68 -10.36
N THR A 230 -3.85 4.29 -9.75
CA THR A 230 -4.75 5.23 -10.45
C THR A 230 -3.95 6.39 -11.03
N SER A 231 -3.10 7.03 -10.23
CA SER A 231 -2.25 8.13 -10.67
C SER A 231 -1.35 7.72 -11.84
N THR A 232 -0.86 6.48 -11.86
CA THR A 232 -0.04 5.94 -12.95
C THR A 232 -0.84 5.79 -14.25
N LEU A 233 -2.11 5.37 -14.18
CA LEU A 233 -2.96 5.16 -15.36
C LEU A 233 -3.47 6.46 -15.99
N ILE A 234 -3.65 7.52 -15.19
CA ILE A 234 -4.19 8.80 -15.66
C ILE A 234 -3.12 9.83 -16.03
N ARG A 235 -1.83 9.47 -15.93
CA ARG A 235 -0.71 10.36 -16.26
C ARG A 235 0.20 9.73 -17.30
N GLN A 236 0.95 10.57 -18.01
CA GLN A 236 2.00 10.09 -18.90
C GLN A 236 3.24 9.66 -18.09
N VAL A 237 3.67 8.42 -18.27
CA VAL A 237 4.87 7.86 -17.61
C VAL A 237 5.90 7.51 -18.67
N GLY A 238 7.14 7.96 -18.49
CA GLY A 238 8.26 7.61 -19.37
C GLY A 238 8.66 6.15 -19.18
N VAL A 239 8.71 5.39 -20.28
CA VAL A 239 9.16 3.99 -20.29
C VAL A 239 10.39 3.89 -21.17
N HIS A 240 11.51 3.45 -20.57
CA HIS A 240 12.80 3.31 -21.24
C HIS A 240 13.35 1.91 -21.01
N VAL A 241 13.60 1.17 -22.09
CA VAL A 241 14.11 -0.20 -22.06
C VAL A 241 15.21 -0.35 -23.10
N ASP A 242 16.39 -0.81 -22.67
CA ASP A 242 17.53 -1.06 -23.54
C ASP A 242 17.65 -2.54 -23.91
N LEU A 243 17.99 -2.81 -25.18
CA LEU A 243 18.31 -4.16 -25.65
C LEU A 243 19.76 -4.52 -25.32
N ARG A 244 19.98 -5.72 -24.76
CA ARG A 244 21.31 -6.32 -24.62
C ARG A 244 21.30 -7.73 -25.19
N VAL A 245 22.25 -8.02 -26.08
CA VAL A 245 22.47 -9.35 -26.66
C VAL A 245 23.55 -10.07 -25.83
N VAL A 246 23.25 -11.28 -25.36
CA VAL A 246 24.12 -12.11 -24.52
C VAL A 246 24.40 -13.45 -25.16
#